data_AF-A0A0Q8MUP0-F1
#
_entry.id   AF-A0A0Q8MUP0-F1
#
_cell.length_a   1.000
_cell.length_b   1.000
_cell.length_c   1.000
_cell.angle_alpha   90.00
_cell.angle_beta   90.00
_cell.angle_gamma   90.00
#
_symmetry.space_group_name_H-M   'P 1'
#
loop_
_entity.id
_entity.type
_entity.pdbx_description
1 polymer ?
#
loop_
_entity_poly.entity_id
_entity_poly.type
_entity_poly.pdbx_seq_one_letter_code
_entity_poly.pdbx_strand_id
1 'polypeptide(L)'
;MMGWRLAGFVAVLGLCMHGLPVAAEPAYVSVVREFVEKRVKPVILVPLVRKAIEDQNAKFGDISDMDVRVLDNTYRSEIQNGEWQMVKRLLEKPVSRYLKSKQNDSQGTIVEIFVTDRHGLNVGQSVPTTDYWQGDEDKFLKTFAKGTDATFIDRAERDDTTQLLETQASFVIHDESGEAIGIATVTIAIDAL
;
A
#
# COMPACT_ATOMS: atom_id res chain seq x y z
N MET A 1 58.20 -54.51 -27.63
CA MET A 1 56.81 -54.89 -27.97
C MET A 1 55.87 -54.10 -27.10
N MET A 2 55.00 -53.31 -27.76
CA MET A 2 53.79 -52.62 -27.31
C MET A 2 53.75 -51.98 -25.90
N GLY A 3 53.96 -50.66 -25.84
CA GLY A 3 53.56 -49.82 -24.73
C GLY A 3 52.09 -49.39 -24.88
N TRP A 4 51.29 -49.53 -23.83
CA TRP A 4 49.92 -49.03 -23.76
C TRP A 4 49.90 -47.75 -22.91
N ARG A 5 49.53 -46.63 -23.52
CA ARG A 5 49.13 -45.39 -22.83
C ARG A 5 47.67 -45.15 -23.19
N LEU A 6 46.77 -45.18 -22.22
CA LEU A 6 45.39 -44.77 -22.37
C LEU A 6 45.21 -43.39 -21.73
N ALA A 7 44.62 -42.50 -22.52
CA ALA A 7 44.48 -41.08 -22.31
C ALA A 7 43.43 -40.75 -21.26
N GLY A 8 43.74 -39.79 -20.38
CA GLY A 8 42.76 -39.16 -19.50
C GLY A 8 41.95 -38.12 -20.26
N PHE A 9 40.63 -38.32 -20.35
CA PHE A 9 39.68 -37.29 -20.76
C PHE A 9 39.42 -36.36 -19.56
N VAL A 10 39.88 -35.12 -19.64
CA VAL A 10 39.42 -34.05 -18.74
C VAL A 10 38.20 -33.39 -19.39
N ALA A 11 37.02 -33.69 -18.88
CA ALA A 11 35.80 -32.97 -19.22
C ALA A 11 35.76 -31.65 -18.43
N VAL A 12 36.02 -30.54 -19.10
CA VAL A 12 35.80 -29.20 -18.54
C VAL A 12 34.31 -28.89 -18.65
N LEU A 13 33.56 -29.02 -17.54
CA LEU A 13 32.22 -28.47 -17.44
C LEU A 13 32.33 -26.94 -17.35
N GLY A 14 32.00 -26.26 -18.45
CA GLY A 14 31.82 -24.81 -18.46
C GLY A 14 30.58 -24.41 -17.67
N LEU A 15 30.79 -23.88 -16.47
CA LEU A 15 29.73 -23.32 -15.63
C LEU A 15 29.27 -21.98 -16.22
N CYS A 16 28.24 -22.01 -17.08
CA CYS A 16 27.60 -20.80 -17.57
C CYS A 16 26.75 -20.18 -16.46
N MET A 17 27.32 -19.21 -15.74
CA MET A 17 26.58 -18.32 -14.84
C MET A 17 25.63 -17.46 -15.67
N HIS A 18 24.40 -17.93 -15.87
CA HIS A 18 23.33 -17.11 -16.42
C HIS A 18 22.86 -16.16 -15.31
N GLY A 19 23.46 -14.97 -15.25
CA GLY A 19 22.92 -13.88 -14.44
C GLY A 19 21.49 -13.63 -14.88
N LEU A 20 20.52 -13.91 -14.01
CA LEU A 20 19.14 -13.52 -14.25
C LEU A 20 19.12 -11.99 -14.43
N PRO A 21 18.49 -11.47 -15.49
CA PRO A 21 18.38 -10.03 -15.65
C PRO A 21 17.58 -9.49 -14.46
N VAL A 22 18.23 -8.69 -13.63
CA VAL A 22 17.52 -7.82 -12.68
C VAL A 22 16.76 -6.84 -13.56
N ALA A 23 15.44 -7.01 -13.65
CA ALA A 23 14.59 -6.07 -14.36
C ALA A 23 14.81 -4.69 -13.74
N ALA A 24 15.19 -3.70 -14.57
CA ALA A 24 15.30 -2.32 -14.13
C ALA A 24 13.93 -1.86 -13.62
N GLU A 25 13.92 -1.20 -12.46
CA GLU A 25 12.71 -0.60 -11.90
C GLU A 25 12.14 0.42 -12.91
N PRO A 26 10.82 0.43 -13.17
CA PRO A 26 10.23 1.38 -14.10
C PRO A 26 10.52 2.83 -13.69
N ALA A 27 10.76 3.71 -14.67
CA ALA A 27 11.19 5.09 -14.41
C ALA A 27 10.21 5.91 -13.56
N TYR A 28 8.90 5.62 -13.61
CA TYR A 28 7.90 6.32 -12.81
C TYR A 28 8.08 6.08 -11.30
N VAL A 29 8.69 4.95 -10.90
CA VAL A 29 8.76 4.55 -9.50
C VAL A 29 9.65 5.49 -8.69
N SER A 30 10.77 5.97 -9.25
CA SER A 30 11.64 6.94 -8.57
C SER A 30 10.94 8.29 -8.38
N VAL A 31 10.19 8.74 -9.38
CA VAL A 31 9.40 9.99 -9.33
C VAL A 31 8.31 9.90 -8.27
N VAL A 32 7.55 8.80 -8.26
CA VAL A 32 6.51 8.52 -7.27
C VAL A 32 7.10 8.44 -5.87
N ARG A 33 8.23 7.75 -5.70
CA ARG A 33 8.92 7.66 -4.42
C ARG A 33 9.32 9.04 -3.90
N GLU A 34 9.91 9.88 -4.75
CA GLU A 34 10.26 11.25 -4.36
C GLU A 34 9.04 12.08 -3.98
N PHE A 35 7.94 11.98 -4.74
CA PHE A 35 6.68 12.64 -4.42
C PHE A 35 6.13 12.19 -3.07
N VAL A 36 6.14 10.88 -2.78
CA VAL A 36 5.69 10.33 -1.51
C VAL A 36 6.52 10.88 -0.35
N GLU A 37 7.86 10.84 -0.46
CA GLU A 37 8.75 11.33 0.60
C GLU A 37 8.59 12.83 0.85
N LYS A 38 8.52 13.64 -0.21
CA LYS A 38 8.55 15.11 -0.09
C LYS A 38 7.18 15.75 0.12
N ARG A 39 6.10 15.12 -0.37
CA ARG A 39 4.75 15.72 -0.41
C ARG A 39 3.72 14.94 0.38
N VAL A 40 3.76 13.61 0.37
CA VAL A 40 2.73 12.78 1.03
C VAL A 40 3.07 12.53 2.50
N LYS A 41 4.26 12.01 2.81
CA LYS A 41 4.65 11.70 4.19
C LYS A 41 4.50 12.88 5.16
N PRO A 42 4.89 14.13 4.82
CA PRO A 42 4.74 15.26 5.73
C PRO A 42 3.28 15.59 6.10
N VAL A 43 2.32 15.28 5.24
CA VAL A 43 0.89 15.51 5.54
C VAL A 43 0.23 14.29 6.18
N ILE A 44 0.76 13.09 6.00
CA ILE A 44 0.23 11.87 6.62
C ILE A 44 0.78 11.66 8.04
N LEU A 45 2.06 11.90 8.26
CA LEU A 45 2.75 11.62 9.53
C LEU A 45 2.52 12.74 10.56
N VAL A 46 1.27 13.17 10.70
CA VAL A 46 0.83 14.21 11.64
C VAL A 46 0.09 13.60 12.84
N PRO A 47 0.04 14.29 14.00
CA PRO A 47 -0.59 13.77 15.21
C PRO A 47 -2.06 13.36 15.02
N LEU A 48 -2.82 14.09 14.18
CA LEU A 48 -4.21 13.77 13.89
C LEU A 48 -4.39 12.36 13.31
N VAL A 49 -3.52 11.97 12.38
CA VAL A 49 -3.59 10.66 11.70
C VAL A 49 -3.17 9.56 12.66
N ARG A 50 -2.03 9.73 13.35
CA ARG A 50 -1.53 8.75 14.34
C ARG A 50 -2.57 8.48 15.42
N LYS A 51 -3.12 9.54 16.01
CA LYS A 51 -4.14 9.42 17.05
C LYS A 51 -5.38 8.67 16.57
N ALA A 52 -5.84 8.90 15.34
CA ALA A 52 -7.00 8.20 14.81
C ALA A 52 -6.74 6.69 14.66
N ILE A 53 -5.51 6.32 14.27
CA ILE A 53 -5.08 4.93 14.14
C ILE A 53 -4.96 4.29 15.53
N GLU A 54 -4.31 4.96 16.48
CA GLU A 54 -4.16 4.50 17.87
C GLU A 54 -5.53 4.29 18.55
N ASP A 55 -6.45 5.24 18.41
CA ASP A 55 -7.81 5.14 18.97
C ASP A 55 -8.56 3.93 18.37
N GLN A 56 -8.37 3.64 17.08
CA GLN A 56 -8.99 2.48 16.43
C GLN A 56 -8.30 1.17 16.83
N ASN A 57 -6.97 1.13 16.93
CA ASN A 57 -6.22 -0.01 17.44
C ASN A 57 -6.64 -0.36 18.87
N ALA A 58 -6.84 0.64 19.73
CA ALA A 58 -7.35 0.44 21.09
C ALA A 58 -8.78 -0.13 21.09
N LYS A 59 -9.64 0.35 20.18
CA LYS A 59 -11.02 -0.15 20.03
C LYS A 59 -11.08 -1.60 19.53
N PHE A 60 -10.24 -1.95 18.56
CA PHE A 60 -10.26 -3.26 17.90
C PHE A 60 -9.22 -4.24 18.43
N GLY A 61 -8.47 -3.89 19.49
CA GLY A 61 -7.56 -4.76 20.27
C GLY A 61 -7.27 -6.12 19.64
N ASP A 62 -7.96 -7.15 20.12
CA ASP A 62 -7.89 -8.54 19.64
C ASP A 62 -9.14 -8.93 18.82
N ILE A 63 -9.53 -8.08 17.86
CA ILE A 63 -10.63 -8.37 16.94
C ILE A 63 -10.37 -9.69 16.20
N SER A 64 -11.41 -10.50 16.04
CA SER A 64 -11.31 -11.77 15.33
C SER A 64 -11.35 -11.57 13.80
N ASP A 65 -10.74 -12.49 13.04
CA ASP A 65 -10.85 -12.53 11.58
C ASP A 65 -12.31 -12.57 11.12
N MET A 66 -13.19 -13.22 11.89
CA MET A 66 -14.62 -13.26 11.60
C MET A 66 -15.24 -11.88 11.70
N ASP A 67 -14.94 -11.11 12.75
CA ASP A 67 -15.46 -9.75 12.93
C ASP A 67 -14.90 -8.77 11.90
N VAL A 68 -13.63 -8.92 11.52
CA VAL A 68 -13.02 -8.18 10.40
C VAL A 68 -13.81 -8.41 9.11
N ARG A 69 -14.11 -9.67 8.78
CA ARG A 69 -14.92 -10.03 7.60
C ARG A 69 -16.36 -9.54 7.71
N VAL A 70 -16.95 -9.49 8.90
CA VAL A 70 -18.29 -8.93 9.11
C VAL A 70 -18.30 -7.43 8.82
N LEU A 71 -17.31 -6.68 9.33
CA LEU A 71 -17.17 -5.25 9.06
C LEU A 71 -16.98 -4.98 7.56
N ASP A 72 -16.13 -5.77 6.91
CA ASP A 72 -15.87 -5.67 5.48
C ASP A 72 -17.12 -5.94 4.63
N ASN A 73 -17.79 -7.07 4.87
CA ASN A 73 -19.01 -7.41 4.15
C ASN A 73 -20.13 -6.39 4.38
N THR A 74 -20.21 -5.81 5.59
CA THR A 74 -21.17 -4.74 5.88
C THR A 74 -20.92 -3.52 5.01
N TYR A 75 -19.67 -3.04 4.97
CA TYR A 75 -19.28 -1.88 4.14
C TYR A 75 -19.58 -2.12 2.66
N ARG A 76 -19.16 -3.28 2.13
CA ARG A 76 -19.38 -3.67 0.73
C ARG A 76 -20.87 -3.76 0.38
N SER A 77 -21.67 -4.37 1.26
CA SER A 77 -23.12 -4.50 1.10
C SER A 77 -23.81 -3.12 1.07
N GLU A 78 -23.41 -2.20 1.94
CA GLU A 78 -23.99 -0.85 1.94
C GLU A 78 -23.70 -0.06 0.66
N ILE A 79 -22.51 -0.22 0.07
CA ILE A 79 -22.18 0.36 -1.24
C ILE A 79 -23.08 -0.22 -2.33
N GLN A 80 -23.20 -1.55 -2.38
CA GLN A 80 -24.00 -2.25 -3.39
C GLN A 80 -25.49 -1.88 -3.30
N ASN A 81 -26.03 -1.76 -2.08
CA ASN A 81 -27.45 -1.52 -1.84
C ASN A 81 -27.82 -0.03 -1.77
N GLY A 82 -26.85 0.88 -1.79
CA GLY A 82 -27.13 2.31 -1.72
C GLY A 82 -27.48 2.85 -0.32
N GLU A 83 -27.17 2.13 0.75
CA GLU A 83 -27.45 2.57 2.13
C GLU A 83 -26.36 3.53 2.68
N TRP A 84 -25.09 3.27 2.35
CA TRP A 84 -23.91 4.11 2.64
C TRP A 84 -23.74 4.59 4.10
N GLN A 85 -24.31 3.92 5.09
CA GLN A 85 -24.29 4.38 6.49
C GLN A 85 -22.89 4.32 7.13
N MET A 86 -22.24 3.16 7.14
CA MET A 86 -20.85 2.95 7.52
C MET A 86 -19.90 3.78 6.67
N VAL A 87 -20.10 3.85 5.36
CA VAL A 87 -19.26 4.66 4.46
C VAL A 87 -19.31 6.13 4.85
N LYS A 88 -20.51 6.70 5.02
CA LYS A 88 -20.70 8.10 5.45
C LYS A 88 -20.06 8.35 6.81
N ARG A 89 -20.30 7.48 7.79
CA ARG A 89 -19.67 7.60 9.12
C ARG A 89 -18.14 7.62 9.03
N LEU A 90 -17.56 6.80 8.16
CA LEU A 90 -16.12 6.76 7.95
C LEU A 90 -15.61 8.05 7.31
N LEU A 91 -16.26 8.53 6.24
CA LEU A 91 -15.90 9.77 5.55
C LEU A 91 -16.10 11.03 6.41
N GLU A 92 -17.03 10.99 7.36
CA GLU A 92 -17.30 12.10 8.27
C GLU A 92 -16.28 12.23 9.40
N LYS A 93 -15.44 11.21 9.65
CA LYS A 93 -14.40 11.28 10.67
C LYS A 93 -13.45 12.46 10.43
N PRO A 94 -12.92 13.12 11.48
CA PRO A 94 -11.97 14.22 11.32
C PRO A 94 -10.74 13.86 10.46
N VAL A 95 -10.19 12.66 10.62
CA VAL A 95 -9.08 12.16 9.80
C VAL A 95 -9.46 12.06 8.33
N SER A 96 -10.64 11.53 7.99
CA SER A 96 -11.12 11.42 6.61
C SER A 96 -11.31 12.79 5.95
N ARG A 97 -11.92 13.75 6.66
CA ARG A 97 -12.04 15.14 6.17
C ARG A 97 -10.67 15.78 5.95
N TYR A 98 -9.73 15.53 6.84
CA TYR A 98 -8.35 15.99 6.67
C TYR A 98 -7.70 15.38 5.43
N LEU A 99 -7.77 14.06 5.23
CA LEU A 99 -7.25 13.39 4.04
C LEU A 99 -7.90 13.93 2.76
N LYS A 100 -9.22 14.16 2.77
CA LYS A 100 -9.92 14.80 1.65
C LYS A 100 -9.42 16.20 1.37
N SER A 101 -9.13 17.00 2.39
CA SER A 101 -8.52 18.32 2.17
C SER A 101 -7.18 18.22 1.45
N LYS A 102 -6.32 17.25 1.81
CA LYS A 102 -5.02 17.03 1.16
C LYS A 102 -5.13 16.49 -0.25
N GLN A 103 -6.11 15.63 -0.50
CA GLN A 103 -6.46 15.23 -1.85
C GLN A 103 -6.86 16.46 -2.69
N ASN A 104 -7.75 17.32 -2.20
CA ASN A 104 -8.21 18.50 -2.94
C ASN A 104 -7.07 19.51 -3.18
N ASP A 105 -6.21 19.74 -2.19
CA ASP A 105 -5.05 20.64 -2.30
C ASP A 105 -4.01 20.16 -3.33
N SER A 106 -4.04 18.87 -3.70
CA SER A 106 -3.10 18.28 -4.67
C SER A 106 -3.36 18.65 -6.12
N GLN A 107 -4.46 19.35 -6.41
CA GLN A 107 -4.86 19.75 -7.78
C GLN A 107 -4.94 18.57 -8.76
N GLY A 108 -5.31 17.38 -8.27
CA GLY A 108 -5.52 16.18 -9.09
C GLY A 108 -4.36 15.21 -9.13
N THR A 109 -3.18 15.55 -8.58
CA THR A 109 -2.06 14.60 -8.48
C THR A 109 -2.39 13.44 -7.54
N ILE A 110 -3.12 13.70 -6.45
CA ILE A 110 -3.61 12.67 -5.54
C ILE A 110 -5.07 12.37 -5.84
N VAL A 111 -5.34 11.13 -6.24
CA VAL A 111 -6.67 10.62 -6.61
C VAL A 111 -7.40 10.07 -5.39
N GLU A 112 -6.66 9.43 -4.48
CA GLU A 112 -7.20 8.83 -3.26
C GLU A 112 -6.12 8.78 -2.18
N ILE A 113 -6.54 8.93 -0.92
CA ILE A 113 -5.72 8.66 0.25
C ILE A 113 -6.56 7.92 1.28
N PHE A 114 -6.01 6.86 1.85
CA PHE A 114 -6.58 6.23 3.03
C PHE A 114 -5.49 5.74 3.97
N VAL A 115 -5.90 5.51 5.22
CA VAL A 115 -5.04 4.98 6.27
C VAL A 115 -5.76 3.85 7.00
N THR A 116 -5.01 2.80 7.36
CA THR A 116 -5.54 1.63 8.05
C THR A 116 -5.01 1.55 9.48
N ASP A 117 -5.66 0.72 10.28
CA ASP A 117 -5.13 0.25 11.55
C ASP A 117 -4.20 -0.98 11.35
N ARG A 118 -3.73 -1.56 12.46
CA ARG A 118 -2.81 -2.71 12.46
C ARG A 118 -3.45 -4.01 11.96
N HIS A 119 -4.77 -4.05 11.84
CA HIS A 119 -5.53 -5.17 11.29
C HIS A 119 -5.86 -4.97 9.80
N GLY A 120 -5.46 -3.83 9.23
CA GLY A 120 -5.77 -3.45 7.85
C GLY A 120 -7.17 -2.87 7.69
N LEU A 121 -7.90 -2.54 8.76
CA LEU A 121 -9.22 -1.90 8.64
C LEU A 121 -9.07 -0.41 8.39
N ASN A 122 -9.85 0.14 7.47
CA ASN A 122 -9.79 1.56 7.13
C ASN A 122 -10.17 2.45 8.32
N VAL A 123 -9.22 3.28 8.76
CA VAL A 123 -9.38 4.25 9.85
C VAL A 123 -9.94 5.55 9.31
N GLY A 124 -9.47 5.98 8.13
CA GLY A 124 -9.95 7.16 7.43
C GLY A 124 -9.66 7.11 5.94
N GLN A 125 -10.49 7.77 5.15
CA GLN A 125 -10.44 7.74 3.69
C GLN A 125 -10.80 9.11 3.11
N SER A 126 -10.17 9.50 2.00
CA SER A 126 -10.49 10.73 1.29
C SER A 126 -11.69 10.56 0.35
N VAL A 127 -11.86 9.36 -0.21
CA VAL A 127 -13.00 8.89 -1.01
C VAL A 127 -13.36 7.47 -0.56
N PRO A 128 -14.58 6.97 -0.84
CA PRO A 128 -14.90 5.57 -0.59
C PRO A 128 -13.93 4.64 -1.32
N THR A 129 -13.47 3.60 -0.63
CA THR A 129 -12.77 2.46 -1.23
C THR A 129 -13.78 1.38 -1.65
N THR A 130 -13.30 0.31 -2.27
CA THR A 130 -14.11 -0.87 -2.62
C THR A 130 -14.55 -1.70 -1.41
N ASP A 131 -13.72 -1.76 -0.38
CA ASP A 131 -13.86 -2.56 0.84
C ASP A 131 -13.33 -1.82 2.07
N TYR A 132 -13.75 -2.29 3.24
CA TYR A 132 -13.29 -1.71 4.50
C TYR A 132 -11.98 -2.33 4.99
N TRP A 133 -11.77 -3.62 4.69
CA TRP A 133 -10.55 -4.33 5.04
C TRP A 133 -9.57 -4.30 3.88
N GLN A 134 -8.31 -3.96 4.18
CA GLN A 134 -7.19 -3.88 3.24
C GLN A 134 -6.04 -4.80 3.67
N GLY A 135 -6.23 -5.56 4.76
CA GLY A 135 -5.17 -6.37 5.38
C GLY A 135 -4.79 -7.60 4.57
N ASP A 136 -5.65 -8.01 3.64
CA ASP A 136 -5.41 -9.07 2.67
C ASP A 136 -4.83 -8.57 1.34
N GLU A 137 -4.64 -7.26 1.18
CA GLU A 137 -4.12 -6.67 -0.04
C GLU A 137 -2.59 -6.51 -0.05
N ASP A 138 -2.00 -6.54 -1.24
CA ASP A 138 -0.54 -6.41 -1.44
C ASP A 138 0.05 -5.16 -0.78
N LYS A 139 -0.68 -4.04 -0.80
CA LYS A 139 -0.29 -2.79 -0.14
C LYS A 139 0.01 -2.97 1.35
N PHE A 140 -0.75 -3.81 2.04
CA PHE A 140 -0.58 -4.12 3.45
C PHE A 140 0.41 -5.27 3.64
N LEU A 141 0.26 -6.35 2.85
CA LEU A 141 1.08 -7.55 2.98
C LEU A 141 2.56 -7.29 2.69
N LYS A 142 2.88 -6.41 1.73
CA LYS A 142 4.26 -6.08 1.33
C LYS A 142 4.89 -4.98 2.18
N THR A 143 4.13 -4.32 3.05
CA THR A 143 4.61 -3.26 3.95
C THR A 143 4.54 -3.70 5.41
N PHE A 144 3.37 -3.52 6.05
CA PHE A 144 3.13 -3.76 7.47
C PHE A 144 3.33 -5.22 7.85
N ALA A 145 2.68 -6.16 7.16
CA ALA A 145 2.78 -7.58 7.50
C ALA A 145 4.20 -8.13 7.26
N LYS A 146 4.96 -7.51 6.34
CA LYS A 146 6.37 -7.84 6.08
C LYS A 146 7.33 -7.20 7.09
N GLY A 147 6.88 -6.22 7.87
CA GLY A 147 7.71 -5.49 8.83
C GLY A 147 8.78 -4.63 8.17
N THR A 148 8.47 -3.99 7.03
CA THR A 148 9.42 -3.13 6.30
C THR A 148 8.99 -1.67 6.28
N ASP A 149 9.95 -0.77 6.49
CA ASP A 149 9.74 0.69 6.37
C ASP A 149 9.86 1.19 4.91
N ALA A 150 10.15 0.29 3.97
CA ALA A 150 10.23 0.63 2.57
C ALA A 150 8.84 0.98 2.01
N THR A 151 8.75 2.11 1.32
CA THR A 151 7.55 2.47 0.55
C THR A 151 7.36 1.44 -0.56
N PHE A 152 6.24 0.71 -0.53
CA PHE A 152 5.80 -0.16 -1.61
C PHE A 152 5.10 0.68 -2.68
N ILE A 153 5.54 0.59 -3.93
CA ILE A 153 4.92 1.26 -5.07
C ILE A 153 4.44 0.16 -6.00
N ASP A 154 3.14 0.15 -6.27
CA ASP A 154 2.53 -0.88 -7.10
C ASP A 154 2.82 -0.65 -8.58
N ARG A 155 2.47 -1.63 -9.39
CA ARG A 155 2.45 -1.48 -10.83
C ARG A 155 1.51 -0.32 -11.21
N ALA A 156 1.94 0.51 -12.14
CA ALA A 156 1.08 1.53 -12.70
C ALA A 156 0.03 0.91 -13.63
N GLU A 157 -1.22 1.35 -13.49
CA GLU A 157 -2.37 0.89 -14.25
C GLU A 157 -3.15 2.10 -14.80
N ARG A 158 -3.85 1.92 -15.92
CA ARG A 158 -4.66 2.99 -16.50
C ARG A 158 -6.07 2.85 -15.96
N ASP A 159 -6.59 3.90 -15.34
CA ASP A 159 -7.98 3.92 -14.90
C ASP A 159 -8.92 3.89 -16.12
N ASP A 160 -9.88 2.96 -16.13
CA ASP A 160 -10.75 2.73 -17.29
C ASP A 160 -11.67 3.91 -17.59
N THR A 161 -11.95 4.75 -16.58
CA THR A 161 -12.91 5.85 -16.71
C THR A 161 -12.23 7.17 -17.09
N THR A 162 -11.28 7.60 -16.27
CA THR A 162 -10.55 8.86 -16.42
C THR A 162 -9.41 8.75 -17.43
N GLN A 163 -8.99 7.52 -17.76
CA GLN A 163 -7.84 7.23 -18.60
C GLN A 163 -6.53 7.78 -18.03
N LEU A 164 -6.45 8.13 -16.75
CA LEU A 164 -5.21 8.53 -16.11
C LEU A 164 -4.32 7.30 -15.90
N LEU A 165 -3.01 7.45 -16.10
CA LEU A 165 -2.05 6.47 -15.60
C LEU A 165 -1.84 6.68 -14.11
N GLU A 166 -2.21 5.70 -13.30
CA GLU A 166 -2.21 5.78 -11.84
C GLU A 166 -1.32 4.70 -11.22
N THR A 167 -0.83 4.95 -10.01
CA THR A 167 -0.19 3.92 -9.19
C THR A 167 -0.52 4.16 -7.72
N GLN A 168 -0.49 3.08 -6.93
CA GLN A 168 -0.60 3.17 -5.48
C GLN A 168 0.76 3.10 -4.83
N ALA A 169 1.00 3.98 -3.86
CA ALA A 169 2.16 3.93 -2.99
C ALA A 169 1.71 3.76 -1.54
N SER A 170 2.32 2.83 -0.82
CA SER A 170 1.95 2.48 0.55
C SER A 170 3.18 2.44 1.45
N PHE A 171 3.03 2.91 2.69
CA PHE A 171 4.10 2.92 3.68
C PHE A 171 3.57 2.77 5.10
N VAL A 172 4.39 2.22 5.98
CA VAL A 172 4.06 2.00 7.38
C VAL A 172 4.02 3.32 8.14
N ILE A 173 3.04 3.45 9.04
CA ILE A 173 2.94 4.54 10.00
C ILE A 173 3.36 3.98 11.36
N HIS A 174 4.27 4.70 12.02
CA HIS A 174 4.71 4.39 13.38
C HIS A 174 4.14 5.41 14.36
N ASP A 175 3.92 4.97 15.60
CA ASP A 175 3.61 5.84 16.72
C ASP A 175 4.84 6.65 17.17
N GLU A 176 4.76 7.31 18.33
CA GLU A 176 5.90 8.04 18.91
C GLU A 176 6.96 7.12 19.54
N SER A 177 6.60 5.87 19.88
CA SER A 177 7.52 4.88 20.44
C SER A 177 8.34 4.14 19.37
N GLY A 178 7.91 4.23 18.12
CA GLY A 178 8.47 3.50 16.98
C GLY A 178 7.71 2.22 16.63
N GLU A 179 6.62 1.89 17.33
CA GLU A 179 5.75 0.77 17.02
C GLU A 179 4.98 1.04 15.72
N ALA A 180 4.96 0.07 14.82
CA ALA A 180 4.14 0.14 13.62
C ALA A 180 2.66 0.00 13.99
N ILE A 181 1.83 0.98 13.64
CA ILE A 181 0.42 1.06 14.04
C ILE A 181 -0.57 0.91 12.88
N GLY A 182 -0.10 0.97 11.64
CA GLY A 182 -0.92 0.78 10.43
C GLY A 182 -0.16 1.21 9.18
N ILE A 183 -0.89 1.42 8.08
CA ILE A 183 -0.31 1.95 6.83
C ILE A 183 -1.07 3.19 6.34
N ALA A 184 -0.41 3.98 5.50
CA ALA A 184 -1.07 4.84 4.55
C ALA A 184 -0.92 4.29 3.14
N THR A 185 -1.94 4.50 2.32
CA THR A 185 -1.91 4.27 0.88
C THR A 185 -2.40 5.52 0.17
N VAL A 186 -1.70 5.88 -0.91
CA VAL A 186 -2.06 7.01 -1.78
C VAL A 186 -2.12 6.52 -3.23
N THR A 187 -3.21 6.82 -3.92
CA THR A 187 -3.34 6.65 -5.36
C THR A 187 -2.91 7.94 -6.05
N ILE A 188 -1.92 7.86 -6.94
CA ILE A 188 -1.26 9.01 -7.57
C ILE A 188 -1.47 8.92 -9.07
N ALA A 189 -2.00 10.00 -9.66
CA ALA A 189 -2.02 10.18 -11.11
C ALA A 189 -0.61 10.56 -11.60
N ILE A 190 0.08 9.61 -12.22
CA ILE A 190 1.46 9.78 -12.70
C ILE A 190 1.54 10.85 -13.78
N ASP A 191 0.49 10.98 -14.60
CA ASP A 191 0.41 11.99 -15.66
C ASP A 191 0.40 13.44 -15.11
N ALA A 192 0.17 13.61 -13.80
CA ALA A 192 0.13 14.88 -13.09
C ALA A 192 1.35 15.12 -12.18
N LEU A 193 2.40 14.29 -12.27
CA LEU A 193 3.66 14.41 -11.51
C LEU A 193 4.73 15.22 -12.23
#